data_AF-A0A2T5MJY3-F1
#
_entry.id   AF-A0A2T5MJY3-F1
#
_cell.length_a   1.000
_cell.length_b   1.000
_cell.length_c   1.000
_cell.angle_alpha   90.00
_cell.angle_beta   90.00
_cell.angle_gamma   90.00
#
_symmetry.space_group_name_H-M   'P 1'
#
loop_
_entity.id
_entity.type
_entity.pdbx_description
1 polymer ?
#
loop_
_entity_poly.entity_id
_entity_poly.type
_entity_poly.pdbx_seq_one_letter_code
_entity_poly.pdbx_strand_id
1 'polypeptide(L)' 'MRHILTPVFIASSLLFAACDRTPPVTPIAQEPQGREETQGIRKTDSIGYAGSAIADKVDGALNANDNQKAKTDQALQNAE' A
#
# COMPACT_ATOMS: atom_id res chain seq x y z
N MET A 1 22.05 -7.37 63.89
CA MET A 1 22.11 -7.51 62.41
C MET A 1 20.74 -7.14 61.87
N ARG A 2 20.58 -5.93 61.32
CA ARG A 2 19.30 -5.42 60.76
C ARG A 2 19.51 -5.15 59.28
N HIS A 3 18.57 -5.65 58.49
CA HIS A 3 18.55 -5.80 57.05
C HIS A 3 18.82 -4.47 56.30
N ILE A 4 19.86 -4.45 55.47
CA ILE A 4 20.15 -3.40 54.48
C ILE A 4 20.31 -4.10 53.13
N LEU A 5 19.22 -4.48 52.48
CA LEU A 5 19.27 -5.17 51.18
C LEU A 5 17.91 -5.07 50.47
N THR A 6 17.45 -3.87 50.12
CA THR A 6 16.27 -3.69 49.22
C THR A 6 16.04 -2.22 48.83
N PRO A 7 16.88 -1.61 47.97
CA PRO A 7 16.33 -0.57 47.09
C PRO A 7 16.64 -0.78 45.60
N VAL A 8 17.48 -1.76 45.25
CA VAL A 8 18.02 -1.89 43.87
C VAL A 8 17.02 -2.51 42.88
N PHE A 9 16.01 -3.23 43.35
CA PHE A 9 15.10 -3.98 42.46
C PHE A 9 14.02 -3.15 41.75
N ILE A 10 13.80 -1.89 42.12
CA ILE A 10 12.71 -1.07 41.54
C ILE A 10 13.17 -0.30 40.28
N ALA A 11 14.49 -0.11 40.09
CA ALA A 11 15.00 0.70 38.99
C ALA A 11 15.03 -0.01 37.62
N SER A 12 15.00 -1.35 37.59
CA SER A 12 15.24 -2.11 36.34
C SER A 12 14.01 -2.32 35.46
N SER A 13 12.79 -2.11 35.98
CA SER A 13 11.54 -2.32 35.25
C SER A 13 11.08 -1.13 34.41
N LEU A 14 11.68 0.06 34.61
CA LEU A 14 11.37 1.27 33.84
C LEU A 14 12.09 1.34 32.48
N LEU A 15 13.10 0.50 32.25
CA LEU A 15 13.90 0.49 31.02
C LEU A 15 13.24 -0.23 29.84
N PHE A 16 12.22 -1.06 30.08
CA PHE A 16 11.54 -1.81 29.01
C PHE A 16 10.41 -1.04 28.30
N ALA A 17 9.97 0.10 28.84
CA ALA A 17 8.88 0.89 28.25
C ALA A 17 9.33 1.81 27.08
N ALA A 18 10.62 1.82 26.74
CA ALA A 18 11.19 2.77 25.77
C ALA A 18 11.38 2.20 24.35
N CYS A 19 11.21 0.90 24.12
CA CYS A 19 11.55 0.29 22.82
C CYS A 19 10.39 0.19 21.81
N ASP A 20 9.15 0.55 22.16
CA ASP A 20 7.98 0.30 21.29
C ASP A 20 7.30 1.56 20.73
N ARG A 21 8.01 2.68 20.64
CA ARG A 21 7.48 3.91 20.01
C ARG A 21 7.93 4.04 18.57
N THR A 22 7.46 3.12 17.72
CA THR A 22 7.39 3.41 16.29
C THR A 22 6.20 4.34 16.09
N PRO A 23 6.40 5.61 15.65
CA PRO A 23 5.28 6.51 15.42
C PRO A 23 4.35 5.91 14.37
N PRO A 24 3.01 6.01 14.53
CA PRO A 24 2.08 5.53 13.53
C PRO A 24 2.37 6.28 12.22
N VAL A 25 2.69 5.52 11.17
CA VAL A 25 2.82 6.06 9.82
C VAL A 25 1.44 6.57 9.43
N THR A 26 1.23 7.88 9.42
CA THR A 26 0.02 8.48 8.86
C THR A 26 -0.02 8.12 7.38
N PRO A 27 -1.07 7.42 6.89
CA PRO A 27 -1.21 7.17 5.47
C PRO A 27 -1.33 8.53 4.77
N ILE A 28 -0.31 8.89 3.98
CA ILE A 28 -0.41 10.05 3.10
C ILE A 28 -1.47 9.66 2.07
N ALA A 29 -2.57 10.42 2.00
CA ALA A 29 -3.57 10.22 0.96
C ALA A 29 -2.86 10.39 -0.40
N GLN A 30 -2.65 9.29 -1.10
CA GLN A 30 -2.12 9.32 -2.46
C GLN A 30 -3.23 9.82 -3.37
N GLU A 31 -2.93 10.83 -4.19
CA GLU A 31 -3.77 11.22 -5.32
C GLU A 31 -4.15 9.96 -6.12
N PRO A 32 -5.41 9.80 -6.53
CA PRO A 32 -5.83 8.62 -7.28
C PRO A 32 -5.03 8.52 -8.59
N GLN A 33 -4.31 7.41 -8.76
CA GLN A 33 -3.46 7.13 -9.94
C GLN A 33 -4.03 6.00 -10.78
N GLY A 34 -3.97 6.11 -12.11
CA GLY A 34 -4.47 5.07 -13.01
C GLY A 34 -6.00 5.03 -13.15
N ARG A 35 -6.52 3.97 -13.76
CA ARG A 35 -7.96 3.79 -14.00
C ARG A 35 -8.71 3.49 -12.70
N GLU A 36 -10.01 3.80 -12.66
CA GLU A 36 -10.86 3.49 -11.50
C GLU A 36 -10.82 2.00 -11.14
N GLU A 37 -10.84 1.12 -12.15
CA GLU A 37 -10.89 -0.32 -11.93
C GLU A 37 -9.60 -0.87 -11.28
N THR A 38 -8.48 -0.18 -11.44
CA THR A 38 -7.17 -0.62 -10.90
C THR A 38 -6.79 0.06 -9.58
N GLN A 39 -7.57 1.03 -9.11
CA GLN A 39 -7.36 1.69 -7.80
C GLN A 39 -7.31 0.68 -6.64
N GLY A 40 -8.16 -0.34 -6.67
CA GLY A 40 -8.19 -1.39 -5.65
C GLY A 40 -6.89 -2.20 -5.59
N ILE A 41 -6.27 -2.45 -6.75
CA ILE A 41 -5.00 -3.18 -6.85
C ILE A 41 -3.85 -2.34 -6.28
N ARG A 42 -3.81 -1.04 -6.58
CA ARG A 42 -2.79 -0.11 -6.05
C ARG A 42 -2.78 -0.06 -4.53
N LYS A 43 -3.95 -0.11 -3.89
CA LYS A 43 -4.08 -0.14 -2.43
C LYS A 43 -3.35 -1.31 -1.77
N THR A 44 -3.06 -2.39 -2.49
CA THR A 44 -2.34 -3.55 -1.94
C THR A 44 -0.85 -3.27 -1.66
N ASP A 45 -0.31 -2.15 -2.14
CA ASP A 45 1.02 -1.65 -1.74
C ASP A 45 1.11 -1.46 -0.22
N SER A 46 0.02 -0.99 0.40
CA SER A 46 -0.06 -0.72 1.84
C SER A 46 0.10 -1.98 2.72
N ILE A 47 -0.09 -3.16 2.14
CA ILE A 47 0.03 -4.46 2.83
C ILE A 47 1.21 -5.30 2.28
N GLY A 48 2.10 -4.69 1.49
CA GLY A 48 3.36 -5.30 1.06
C GLY A 48 3.33 -6.08 -0.26
N TYR A 49 2.24 -6.02 -1.02
CA TYR A 49 2.23 -6.52 -2.40
C TYR A 49 2.71 -5.46 -3.38
N ALA A 50 3.19 -5.86 -4.55
CA ALA A 50 3.56 -4.94 -5.63
C ALA A 50 2.31 -4.43 -6.40
N GLY A 51 1.35 -3.87 -5.67
CA GLY A 51 0.06 -3.41 -6.17
C GLY A 51 0.17 -2.40 -7.31
N SER A 52 0.99 -1.35 -7.17
CA SER A 52 1.17 -0.34 -8.23
C SER A 52 1.73 -0.93 -9.52
N ALA A 53 2.76 -1.79 -9.44
CA ALA A 53 3.34 -2.42 -10.62
C ALA A 53 2.37 -3.37 -11.32
N ILE A 54 1.50 -4.04 -10.57
CA ILE A 54 0.44 -4.88 -11.13
C ILE A 54 -0.63 -4.01 -11.78
N ALA A 55 -1.07 -2.95 -11.11
CA ALA A 55 -2.06 -2.01 -11.62
C ALA A 55 -1.59 -1.35 -12.94
N ASP A 56 -0.33 -0.95 -13.05
CA ASP A 56 0.22 -0.37 -14.27
C ASP A 56 0.18 -1.34 -15.46
N LYS A 57 0.46 -2.62 -15.21
CA LYS A 57 0.35 -3.67 -16.24
C LYS A 57 -1.10 -3.88 -16.67
N VAL A 58 -2.03 -3.91 -15.71
CA VAL A 58 -3.46 -4.07 -15.98
C VAL A 58 -3.99 -2.86 -16.76
N ASP A 59 -3.67 -1.64 -16.34
CA ASP A 59 -4.01 -0.41 -17.06
C ASP A 59 -3.50 -0.43 -18.50
N GLY A 60 -2.24 -0.86 -18.71
CA GLY A 60 -1.67 -1.02 -20.04
C GLY A 60 -2.44 -2.02 -20.92
N ALA A 61 -2.84 -3.16 -20.35
CA ALA A 61 -3.62 -4.17 -21.06
C ALA A 61 -5.03 -3.68 -21.41
N LEU A 62 -5.70 -2.99 -20.48
CA LEU A 62 -7.04 -2.43 -20.72
C LEU A 62 -6.99 -1.34 -21.80
N ASN A 63 -6.00 -0.45 -21.76
CA ASN A 63 -5.81 0.58 -22.79
C ASN A 63 -5.53 -0.04 -24.17
N ALA A 64 -4.73 -1.12 -24.23
CA ALA A 64 -4.49 -1.84 -25.47
C ALA A 64 -5.78 -2.49 -26.01
N ASN A 65 -6.64 -3.01 -25.13
CA ASN A 65 -7.92 -3.59 -25.51
C ASN A 65 -8.88 -2.53 -26.07
N ASP A 66 -9.03 -1.40 -25.36
CA ASP A 66 -9.89 -0.28 -25.79
C ASP A 66 -9.47 0.25 -27.17
N ASN A 67 -8.16 0.39 -27.39
CA ASN A 67 -7.61 0.78 -28.69
C ASN A 67 -7.94 -0.22 -29.80
N GLN A 68 -7.85 -1.52 -29.52
CA GLN A 68 -8.16 -2.56 -30.51
C GLN A 68 -9.66 -2.59 -30.83
N LYS A 69 -10.51 -2.43 -29.81
CA LYS A 69 -11.95 -2.31 -29.99
C LYS A 69 -12.29 -1.12 -30.88
N ALA A 70 -11.74 0.06 -30.59
CA ALA A 70 -11.99 1.25 -31.40
C ALA A 70 -11.61 1.07 -32.88
N LYS A 71 -10.46 0.42 -33.15
CA LYS A 71 -10.06 0.08 -34.53
C LYS A 71 -11.04 -0.87 -35.22
N THR A 72 -11.54 -1.84 -34.47
CA THR A 72 -12.48 -2.85 -34.99
C THR A 72 -13.82 -2.19 -35.32
N ASP A 73 -14.33 -1.36 -34.40
CA ASP A 73 -15.57 -0.60 -34.59
C ASP A 73 -15.46 0.36 -35.79
N GLN A 74 -14.32 1.02 -35.96
CA GLN A 74 -14.06 1.88 -37.12
C GLN A 74 -14.01 1.08 -38.43
N ALA A 75 -13.38 -0.10 -38.43
CA ALA A 75 -13.33 -0.95 -39.62
C ALA A 75 -14.71 -1.46 -40.03
N LEU A 76 -15.57 -1.79 -39.06
CA LEU A 76 -16.96 -2.16 -39.28
C LEU A 76 -17.76 -1.00 -39.90
N GLN A 77 -17.65 0.21 -39.34
CA GLN A 77 -18.33 1.40 -39.87
C GLN A 77 -17.91 1.74 -41.31
N ASN A 78 -16.66 1.47 -41.69
CA ASN A 78 -16.18 1.71 -43.05
C ASN A 78 -16.59 0.63 -44.05
N ALA A 79 -17.07 -0.53 -43.57
CA ALA A 79 -17.49 -1.65 -44.41
C ALA A 79 -19.00 -1.62 -44.70
N GLU A 80 -19.75 -0.77 -44.01
CA GLU A 80 -21.17 -0.44 -44.24
C GLU A 80 -21.32 0.70 -45.25
#